data_AF-A0A969H485-F1
#
_entry.id   AF-A0A969H485-F1
#
_cell.length_a   1.000
_cell.length_b   1.000
_cell.length_c   1.000
_cell.angle_alpha   90.00
_cell.angle_beta   90.00
_cell.angle_gamma   90.00
#
_symmetry.space_group_name_H-M   'P 1'
#
loop_
_entity.id
_entity.type
_entity.pdbx_description
1 polymer ?
#
loop_
_entity_poly.entity_id
_entity_poly.type
_entity_poly.pdbx_seq_one_letter_code
_entity_poly.pdbx_strand_id
1 'polypeptide(L)'
;MKNNPLIYLGASACLLPLLILVIPWYPWQLIAGLSLIGFLPGYALLKALWPQPGHLTPPEQWLIAVPVSYSLTIIPLLVMAFARLPLTALPVALSLGGMTLLFILIAWRRAVTNQSQHGPNPDRQSDAASSPIRPFAYSLILVLLLAACFRIVNIHYSDYQGDEADILLRAVSLVYGQVDALLTHSKGPGEILLLNAIGGLTGRFDEQTARLPFALAGTVSAGFMVLLGQRLFNRWVGLAAGLLVAIDGVLFLMPARPSIKAWCCY
;
A
#
# COMPACT_ATOMS: atom_id res chain seq x y z
N MET A 1 -24.28 0.52 -21.81
CA MET A 1 -23.94 0.35 -20.38
C MET A 1 -22.50 0.82 -20.21
N LYS A 2 -22.28 1.96 -19.55
CA LYS A 2 -20.93 2.50 -19.35
C LYS A 2 -20.22 1.61 -18.31
N ASN A 3 -19.00 1.16 -18.59
CA ASN A 3 -18.21 0.32 -17.68
C ASN A 3 -18.00 1.06 -16.35
N ASN A 4 -18.75 0.69 -15.32
CA ASN A 4 -18.65 1.30 -14.00
C ASN A 4 -17.41 0.72 -13.28
N PRO A 5 -16.37 1.51 -13.01
CA PRO A 5 -15.13 1.02 -12.39
C PRO A 5 -15.36 0.38 -11.01
N LEU A 6 -16.45 0.74 -10.33
CA LEU A 6 -16.86 0.16 -9.05
C LEU A 6 -17.19 -1.35 -9.15
N ILE A 7 -17.69 -1.82 -10.30
CA ILE A 7 -18.03 -3.23 -10.49
C ILE A 7 -16.74 -4.08 -10.51
N TYR A 8 -15.71 -3.62 -11.23
CA TYR A 8 -14.42 -4.30 -11.27
C TYR A 8 -13.74 -4.29 -9.90
N LEU A 9 -13.84 -3.19 -9.15
CA LEU A 9 -13.35 -3.14 -7.77
C LEU A 9 -14.08 -4.15 -6.87
N GLY A 10 -15.41 -4.20 -6.96
CA GLY A 10 -16.21 -5.17 -6.19
C GLY A 10 -15.84 -6.61 -6.52
N ALA A 11 -15.72 -6.93 -7.80
CA ALA A 11 -15.27 -8.23 -8.26
C ALA A 11 -13.86 -8.55 -7.73
N SER A 12 -12.92 -7.62 -7.80
CA SER A 12 -11.55 -7.82 -7.28
C SER A 12 -11.51 -8.01 -5.76
N ALA A 13 -12.35 -7.29 -5.00
CA ALA A 13 -12.44 -7.39 -3.55
C ALA A 13 -12.98 -8.75 -3.08
N CYS A 14 -13.82 -9.41 -3.88
CA CYS A 14 -14.28 -10.78 -3.62
C CYS A 14 -13.30 -11.83 -4.16
N LEU A 15 -12.79 -11.63 -5.38
CA LEU A 15 -11.96 -12.61 -6.07
C LEU A 15 -10.59 -12.76 -5.43
N LEU A 16 -9.90 -11.68 -5.04
CA LEU A 16 -8.55 -11.78 -4.50
C LEU A 16 -8.47 -12.56 -3.18
N PRO A 17 -9.32 -12.31 -2.16
CA PRO A 17 -9.35 -13.14 -0.96
C PRO A 17 -9.62 -14.61 -1.26
N LEU A 18 -10.61 -14.90 -2.12
CA LEU A 18 -10.94 -16.27 -2.52
C LEU A 18 -9.73 -16.97 -3.17
N LEU A 19 -9.05 -16.24 -4.04
CA LEU A 19 -7.94 -16.72 -4.83
C LEU A 19 -6.68 -16.96 -3.99
N ILE A 20 -6.43 -16.13 -2.98
CA ILE A 20 -5.37 -16.37 -1.98
C ILE A 20 -5.63 -17.68 -1.24
N LEU A 21 -6.89 -17.95 -0.89
CA LEU A 21 -7.30 -19.13 -0.11
C LEU A 21 -7.35 -20.42 -0.94
N VAL A 22 -7.70 -20.33 -2.23
CA VAL A 22 -7.93 -21.51 -3.09
C VAL A 22 -6.68 -21.90 -3.87
N ILE A 23 -5.86 -20.93 -4.30
CA ILE A 23 -4.71 -21.19 -5.18
C ILE A 23 -3.41 -21.09 -4.36
N PRO A 24 -2.76 -22.21 -4.00
CA PRO A 24 -1.54 -22.22 -3.18
C PRO A 24 -0.27 -21.83 -3.98
N TRP A 25 -0.43 -21.09 -5.08
CA TRP A 25 0.69 -20.69 -5.93
C TRP A 25 1.28 -19.38 -5.43
N TYR A 26 2.47 -19.48 -4.85
CA TYR A 26 3.12 -18.39 -4.12
C TYR A 26 3.19 -17.04 -4.86
N PRO A 27 3.64 -16.94 -6.12
CA PRO A 27 3.74 -15.63 -6.80
C PRO A 27 2.41 -14.90 -6.89
N TRP A 28 1.33 -15.67 -7.05
CA TRP A 28 0.00 -15.13 -7.19
C TRP A 28 -0.61 -14.72 -5.85
N GLN A 29 -0.36 -15.50 -4.79
CA GLN A 29 -0.71 -15.10 -3.43
C GLN A 29 0.03 -13.83 -3.01
N LEU A 30 1.30 -13.67 -3.39
CA LEU A 30 2.08 -12.47 -3.12
C LEU A 30 1.47 -11.24 -3.81
N ILE A 31 1.19 -11.32 -5.11
CA ILE A 31 0.57 -10.22 -5.87
C ILE A 31 -0.82 -9.88 -5.33
N ALA A 32 -1.65 -10.90 -5.06
CA ALA A 32 -2.99 -10.71 -4.51
C ALA A 32 -2.95 -10.12 -3.10
N GLY A 33 -2.06 -10.62 -2.24
CA GLY A 33 -1.87 -10.14 -0.87
C GLY A 33 -1.36 -8.70 -0.84
N LEU A 34 -0.37 -8.36 -1.67
CA LEU A 34 0.10 -6.98 -1.83
C LEU A 34 -0.97 -6.05 -2.36
N SER A 35 -1.80 -6.50 -3.30
CA SER A 35 -2.92 -5.69 -3.81
C SER A 35 -3.98 -5.44 -2.73
N LEU A 36 -4.27 -6.46 -1.92
CA LEU A 36 -5.27 -6.40 -0.86
C LEU A 36 -4.81 -5.54 0.33
N ILE A 37 -3.54 -5.64 0.72
CA ILE A 37 -2.95 -4.86 1.81
C ILE A 37 -2.59 -3.43 1.35
N GLY A 38 -1.96 -3.33 0.19
CA GLY A 38 -1.24 -2.13 -0.25
C GLY A 38 -1.99 -1.25 -1.24
N PHE A 39 -3.17 -1.61 -1.74
CA PHE A 39 -3.87 -0.76 -2.71
C PHE A 39 -5.40 -0.71 -2.56
N LEU A 40 -6.06 -1.88 -2.53
CA LEU A 40 -7.52 -1.98 -2.69
C LEU A 40 -8.34 -1.20 -1.65
N PRO A 41 -8.15 -1.39 -0.33
CA PRO A 41 -8.98 -0.69 0.65
C PRO A 41 -8.75 0.83 0.60
N GLY A 42 -7.51 1.26 0.34
CA GLY A 42 -7.20 2.68 0.16
C GLY A 42 -7.88 3.27 -1.07
N TYR A 43 -7.80 2.61 -2.22
CA TYR A 43 -8.44 3.10 -3.45
C TYR A 43 -9.97 3.10 -3.33
N ALA A 44 -10.56 2.08 -2.69
CA ALA A 44 -11.99 2.03 -2.41
C ALA A 44 -12.43 3.19 -1.50
N LEU A 45 -11.67 3.49 -0.45
CA LEU A 45 -11.93 4.64 0.42
C LEU A 45 -11.83 5.97 -0.35
N LEU A 46 -10.83 6.14 -1.20
CA LEU A 46 -10.70 7.35 -2.03
C LEU A 46 -11.92 7.56 -2.94
N LYS A 47 -12.44 6.50 -3.55
CA LYS A 47 -13.68 6.57 -4.35
C LYS A 47 -14.92 6.85 -3.50
N ALA A 48 -14.95 6.37 -2.26
CA ALA A 48 -16.03 6.68 -1.33
C ALA A 48 -16.01 8.15 -0.88
N LEU A 49 -14.81 8.71 -0.64
CA LEU A 49 -14.63 10.09 -0.19
C LEU A 49 -14.79 11.11 -1.33
N TRP A 50 -14.21 10.85 -2.50
CA TRP A 50 -14.24 11.73 -3.66
C TRP A 50 -14.87 11.04 -4.88
N PRO A 51 -16.21 10.89 -4.92
CA PRO A 51 -16.90 10.23 -6.02
C PRO A 51 -16.89 11.06 -7.32
N GLN A 52 -16.68 12.37 -7.23
CA GLN A 52 -16.78 13.27 -8.39
C GLN A 52 -15.50 13.24 -9.25
N PRO A 53 -15.63 13.09 -10.58
CA PRO A 53 -14.50 13.20 -11.49
C PRO A 53 -13.98 14.65 -11.52
N GLY A 54 -12.68 14.84 -11.29
CA GLY A 54 -12.02 16.15 -11.46
C GLY A 54 -11.20 16.64 -10.26
N HIS A 55 -11.42 16.14 -9.05
CA HIS A 55 -10.65 16.60 -7.87
C HIS A 55 -9.21 16.07 -7.84
N LEU A 56 -9.03 14.81 -8.23
CA LEU A 56 -7.73 14.13 -8.24
C LEU A 56 -7.53 13.50 -9.61
N THR A 57 -6.36 13.70 -10.19
CA THR A 57 -5.96 13.02 -11.42
C THR A 57 -5.79 11.51 -11.17
N PRO A 58 -5.95 10.63 -12.17
CA PRO A 58 -5.74 9.19 -11.99
C PRO A 58 -4.41 8.79 -11.30
N PRO A 59 -3.23 9.35 -11.66
CA PRO A 59 -1.98 9.00 -10.99
C PRO A 59 -1.95 9.45 -9.52
N GLU A 60 -2.54 10.61 -9.20
CA GLU A 60 -2.68 11.07 -7.81
C GLU A 60 -3.54 10.10 -7.00
N GLN A 61 -4.65 9.64 -7.56
CA GLN A 61 -5.51 8.66 -6.88
C GLN A 61 -4.76 7.36 -6.59
N TRP A 62 -3.94 6.88 -7.53
CA TRP A 62 -3.20 5.63 -7.36
C TRP A 62 -2.09 5.78 -6.33
N LEU A 63 -1.34 6.88 -6.36
CA LEU A 63 -0.25 7.15 -5.44
C LEU A 63 -0.74 7.42 -4.02
N ILE A 64 -1.90 8.08 -3.84
CA ILE A 64 -2.51 8.29 -2.52
C ILE A 64 -3.15 7.01 -1.99
N ALA A 65 -3.71 6.16 -2.86
CA ALA A 65 -4.38 4.93 -2.45
C ALA A 65 -3.45 4.01 -1.65
N VAL A 66 -2.17 3.93 -2.03
CA VAL A 66 -1.21 3.02 -1.40
C VAL A 66 -0.94 3.32 0.09
N PRO A 67 -0.47 4.52 0.49
CA PRO A 67 -0.24 4.84 1.90
C PRO A 67 -1.53 4.82 2.73
N VAL A 68 -2.66 5.21 2.13
CA VAL A 68 -3.97 5.09 2.77
C VAL A 68 -4.31 3.62 3.01
N SER A 69 -4.04 2.74 2.04
CA SER A 69 -4.29 1.30 2.15
C SER A 69 -3.44 0.65 3.24
N TYR A 70 -2.13 0.97 3.31
CA TYR A 70 -1.27 0.48 4.39
C TYR A 70 -1.76 0.95 5.76
N SER A 71 -2.13 2.23 5.88
CA SER A 71 -2.66 2.79 7.14
C SER A 71 -3.97 2.10 7.55
N LEU A 72 -4.88 1.89 6.59
CA LEU A 72 -6.15 1.21 6.84
C LEU A 72 -5.96 -0.25 7.20
N THR A 73 -4.96 -0.94 6.65
CA THR A 73 -4.69 -2.35 6.93
C THR A 73 -4.25 -2.58 8.37
N ILE A 74 -3.52 -1.63 8.97
CA ILE A 74 -3.07 -1.73 10.36
C ILE A 74 -4.26 -1.78 11.33
N ILE A 75 -5.35 -1.08 11.05
CA ILE A 75 -6.52 -0.97 11.93
C ILE A 75 -7.21 -2.33 12.19
N PRO A 76 -7.71 -3.08 11.19
CA PRO A 76 -8.34 -4.38 11.42
C PRO A 76 -7.36 -5.40 12.02
N LEU A 77 -6.07 -5.34 11.66
CA LEU A 77 -5.06 -6.23 12.23
C LEU A 77 -4.84 -5.95 13.71
N LEU A 78 -4.80 -4.67 14.13
CA LEU A 78 -4.78 -4.30 15.54
C LEU A 78 -6.02 -4.80 16.28
N VAL A 79 -7.21 -4.57 15.70
CA VAL A 79 -8.47 -5.05 16.29
C VAL A 79 -8.45 -6.57 16.49
N MET A 80 -8.00 -7.32 15.49
CA MET A 80 -7.87 -8.77 15.57
C MET A 80 -6.83 -9.21 16.60
N ALA A 81 -5.66 -8.56 16.63
CA ALA A 81 -4.60 -8.84 17.60
C ALA A 81 -5.11 -8.64 19.03
N PHE A 82 -5.76 -7.51 19.32
CA PHE A 82 -6.32 -7.25 20.65
C PHE A 82 -7.52 -8.15 20.99
N ALA A 83 -8.28 -8.59 19.99
CA ALA A 83 -9.31 -9.61 20.15
C ALA A 83 -8.75 -11.03 20.33
N ARG A 84 -7.42 -11.19 20.35
CA ARG A 84 -6.71 -12.49 20.43
C ARG A 84 -7.10 -13.46 19.31
N LEU A 85 -7.50 -12.93 18.16
CA LEU A 85 -7.79 -13.74 16.98
C LEU A 85 -6.48 -14.09 16.28
N PRO A 86 -6.34 -15.32 15.77
CA PRO A 86 -5.15 -15.71 15.03
C PRO A 86 -5.06 -14.87 13.74
N LEU A 87 -3.89 -14.27 13.53
CA LEU A 87 -3.60 -13.49 12.32
C LEU A 87 -3.11 -14.42 11.20
N THR A 88 -3.97 -15.36 10.81
CA THR A 88 -3.74 -16.30 9.70
C THR A 88 -4.35 -15.78 8.40
N ALA A 89 -4.09 -16.47 7.28
CA ALA A 89 -4.57 -16.07 5.95
C ALA A 89 -6.07 -15.78 5.90
N LEU A 90 -6.91 -16.65 6.47
CA LEU A 90 -8.36 -16.56 6.34
C LEU A 90 -8.94 -15.34 7.09
N PRO A 91 -8.68 -15.14 8.39
CA PRO A 91 -9.19 -13.98 9.10
C PRO A 91 -8.67 -12.64 8.54
N VAL A 92 -7.39 -12.60 8.10
CA VAL A 92 -6.80 -11.40 7.47
C VAL A 92 -7.44 -11.11 6.11
N ALA A 93 -7.60 -12.12 5.25
CA ALA A 93 -8.20 -11.95 3.93
C ALA A 93 -9.68 -11.53 4.03
N LEU A 94 -10.44 -12.11 4.95
CA LEU A 94 -11.84 -11.76 5.18
C LEU A 94 -12.01 -10.35 5.76
N SER A 95 -11.16 -9.95 6.71
CA SER A 95 -11.25 -8.60 7.30
C SER A 95 -10.92 -7.51 6.29
N LEU A 96 -9.84 -7.67 5.52
CA LEU A 96 -9.45 -6.71 4.47
C LEU A 96 -10.42 -6.71 3.28
N GLY A 97 -10.88 -7.89 2.86
CA GLY A 97 -11.91 -8.01 1.82
C GLY A 97 -13.23 -7.38 2.24
N GLY A 98 -13.70 -7.66 3.46
CA GLY A 98 -14.90 -7.09 4.04
C GLY A 98 -14.83 -5.57 4.18
N MET A 99 -13.70 -5.04 4.67
CA MET A 99 -13.45 -3.60 4.75
C MET A 99 -13.48 -2.94 3.37
N THR A 100 -12.86 -3.58 2.37
CA THR A 100 -12.86 -3.07 0.98
C THR A 100 -14.28 -3.06 0.40
N LEU A 101 -15.06 -4.13 0.59
CA LEU A 101 -16.45 -4.21 0.15
C LEU A 101 -17.33 -3.16 0.83
N LEU A 102 -17.11 -2.90 2.12
CA LEU A 102 -17.80 -1.84 2.85
C LEU A 102 -17.55 -0.47 2.21
N PHE A 103 -16.30 -0.12 1.90
CA PHE A 103 -15.99 1.15 1.24
C PHE A 103 -16.58 1.23 -0.18
N ILE A 104 -16.57 0.14 -0.93
CA ILE A 104 -17.21 0.08 -2.26
C ILE A 104 -18.73 0.30 -2.14
N LEU A 105 -19.38 -0.31 -1.14
CA LEU A 105 -20.81 -0.12 -0.88
C LEU A 105 -21.12 1.35 -0.55
N ILE A 106 -20.29 1.98 0.28
CA ILE A 106 -20.43 3.41 0.62
C ILE A 106 -20.24 4.28 -0.64
N ALA A 107 -19.21 3.98 -1.45
CA ALA A 107 -18.95 4.69 -2.71
C ALA A 107 -20.13 4.55 -3.69
N TRP A 108 -20.69 3.35 -3.81
CA TRP A 108 -21.84 3.08 -4.68
C TRP A 108 -23.08 3.83 -4.21
N ARG A 109 -23.41 3.79 -2.90
CA ARG A 109 -24.54 4.54 -2.34
C ARG A 109 -24.42 6.04 -2.62
N ARG A 110 -23.23 6.61 -2.40
CA ARG A 110 -22.96 8.03 -2.69
C ARG A 110 -23.07 8.37 -4.18
N ALA A 111 -22.61 7.48 -5.06
CA ALA A 111 -22.70 7.67 -6.49
C ALA A 111 -24.16 7.71 -6.97
N VAL A 112 -25.02 6.81 -6.47
CA VAL A 112 -26.45 6.77 -6.79
C VAL A 112 -27.16 8.05 -6.31
N THR A 113 -26.89 8.52 -5.09
CA THR A 113 -27.50 9.75 -4.56
C THR A 113 -27.10 11.00 -5.35
N ASN A 114 -25.81 11.12 -5.72
CA ASN A 114 -25.31 12.29 -6.43
C ASN A 114 -25.78 12.36 -7.90
N GLN A 115 -26.07 11.21 -8.51
CA GLN A 115 -26.55 11.15 -9.89
C GLN A 115 -27.92 11.83 -10.08
N SER A 116 -28.72 11.93 -9.01
CA SER A 116 -30.03 12.60 -9.06
C SER A 116 -29.95 14.13 -9.01
N GLN A 117 -28.82 14.70 -8.57
CA GLN A 117 -28.70 16.15 -8.35
C GLN A 117 -27.94 16.89 -9.47
N HIS A 118 -27.10 16.20 -10.24
CA HIS A 118 -26.39 16.81 -11.38
C HIS A 118 -26.95 16.27 -12.69
N GLY A 119 -27.94 16.98 -13.25
CA GLY A 119 -28.27 16.86 -14.67
C GLY A 119 -27.01 17.09 -15.52
N PRO A 120 -26.96 16.55 -16.75
CA PRO A 120 -25.81 16.73 -17.64
C PRO A 120 -25.61 18.23 -17.86
N ASN A 121 -24.58 18.81 -17.24
CA ASN A 121 -24.20 20.19 -17.48
C ASN A 121 -23.32 20.21 -18.74
N PRO A 122 -23.84 20.63 -19.92
CA PRO A 122 -23.11 20.56 -21.18
C PRO A 122 -21.86 21.45 -21.18
N ASP A 123 -21.80 22.47 -20.32
CA ASP A 123 -20.73 23.46 -20.33
C ASP A 123 -19.40 22.97 -19.73
N ARG A 124 -19.38 21.82 -19.03
CA ARG A 124 -18.15 21.27 -18.41
C ARG A 124 -17.36 20.30 -19.29
N GLN A 125 -17.85 19.94 -20.48
CA GLN A 125 -17.13 19.02 -21.37
C GLN A 125 -15.99 19.67 -22.16
N SER A 126 -15.94 21.01 -22.21
CA SER A 126 -15.02 21.77 -23.05
C SER A 126 -13.60 21.94 -22.46
N ASP A 127 -13.47 21.98 -21.13
CA ASP A 127 -12.22 22.40 -20.47
C ASP A 127 -11.30 21.23 -20.06
N ALA A 128 -11.79 19.99 -20.12
CA ALA A 128 -11.02 18.80 -19.72
C ALA A 128 -10.11 18.23 -20.84
N ALA A 129 -10.20 18.76 -22.06
CA ALA A 129 -9.67 18.11 -23.26
C ALA A 129 -8.20 18.41 -23.61
N SER A 130 -7.51 19.32 -22.91
CA SER A 130 -6.17 19.78 -23.37
C SER A 130 -5.11 19.99 -22.29
N SER A 131 -5.26 19.40 -21.10
CA SER A 131 -4.12 19.40 -20.17
C SER A 131 -3.03 18.42 -20.66
N PRO A 132 -1.74 18.84 -20.72
CA PRO A 132 -0.62 18.03 -21.19
C PRO A 132 -0.23 16.96 -20.16
N ILE A 133 -1.17 16.07 -19.80
CA ILE A 133 -0.98 15.00 -18.80
C ILE A 133 0.00 13.94 -19.31
N ARG A 134 0.01 13.68 -20.62
CA ARG A 134 0.83 12.63 -21.24
C ARG A 134 2.33 12.79 -20.98
N PRO A 135 2.99 13.94 -21.27
CA PRO A 135 4.41 14.10 -21.00
C PRO A 135 4.75 14.02 -19.51
N PHE A 136 3.84 14.44 -18.62
CA PHE A 136 4.08 14.37 -17.18
C PHE A 136 4.02 12.92 -16.66
N ALA A 137 3.06 12.14 -17.15
CA ALA A 137 2.93 10.74 -16.80
C ALA A 137 4.22 9.95 -17.12
N TYR A 138 4.84 10.17 -18.28
CA TYR A 138 6.11 9.51 -18.63
C TYR A 138 7.23 9.85 -17.66
N SER A 139 7.36 11.12 -17.25
CA SER A 139 8.38 11.52 -16.27
C SER A 139 8.14 10.91 -14.89
N LEU A 140 6.88 10.80 -14.46
CA LEU A 140 6.53 10.13 -13.22
C LEU A 140 6.84 8.62 -13.28
N ILE A 141 6.46 7.96 -14.37
CA ILE A 141 6.76 6.54 -14.61
C ILE A 141 8.28 6.31 -14.59
N LEU A 142 9.06 7.18 -15.22
CA LEU A 142 10.52 7.09 -15.21
C LEU A 142 11.09 7.15 -13.78
N VAL A 143 10.63 8.09 -12.96
CA VAL A 143 11.05 8.20 -11.55
C VAL A 143 10.66 6.95 -10.76
N LEU A 144 9.44 6.45 -10.94
CA LEU A 144 8.97 5.23 -10.27
C LEU A 144 9.76 3.99 -10.70
N LEU A 145 10.09 3.85 -11.98
CA LEU A 145 10.91 2.75 -12.49
C LEU A 145 12.33 2.80 -11.93
N LEU A 146 12.93 3.99 -11.88
CA LEU A 146 14.26 4.18 -11.32
C LEU A 146 14.28 3.87 -9.81
N ALA A 147 13.29 4.39 -9.07
CA ALA A 147 13.07 4.08 -7.66
C ALA A 147 12.87 2.58 -7.41
N ALA A 148 12.08 1.90 -8.24
CA ALA A 148 11.83 0.47 -8.16
C ALA A 148 13.07 -0.36 -8.51
N CYS A 149 13.82 0.04 -9.54
CA CYS A 149 15.06 -0.62 -9.95
C CYS A 149 16.07 -0.65 -8.80
N PHE A 150 16.30 0.49 -8.15
CA PHE A 150 17.21 0.53 -7.02
C PHE A 150 16.68 -0.29 -5.84
N ARG A 151 15.40 -0.16 -5.46
CA ARG A 151 14.85 -0.79 -4.25
C ARG A 151 14.54 -2.28 -4.35
N ILE A 152 14.09 -2.77 -5.52
CA ILE A 152 13.58 -4.13 -5.66
C ILE A 152 14.68 -5.12 -6.07
N VAL A 153 15.63 -4.69 -6.91
CA VAL A 153 16.66 -5.59 -7.46
C VAL A 153 17.54 -6.20 -6.37
N ASN A 154 17.79 -5.45 -5.29
CA ASN A 154 18.71 -5.87 -4.22
C ASN A 154 18.01 -6.52 -3.00
N ILE A 155 16.71 -6.82 -3.08
CA ILE A 155 15.95 -7.36 -1.93
C ILE A 155 16.51 -8.69 -1.41
N HIS A 156 17.08 -9.51 -2.30
CA HIS A 156 17.55 -10.87 -1.97
C HIS A 156 19.02 -10.94 -1.53
N TYR A 157 19.75 -9.82 -1.47
CA TYR A 157 21.21 -9.87 -1.35
C TYR A 157 21.70 -10.22 0.06
N SER A 158 20.96 -9.88 1.12
CA SER A 158 21.39 -10.06 2.51
C SER A 158 20.41 -10.87 3.33
N ASP A 159 20.94 -11.77 4.17
CA ASP A 159 20.18 -12.43 5.23
C ASP A 159 19.55 -11.42 6.20
N TYR A 160 18.56 -11.85 6.97
CA TYR A 160 17.96 -11.02 8.03
C TYR A 160 19.00 -10.64 9.07
N GLN A 161 19.16 -9.34 9.33
CA GLN A 161 20.13 -8.84 10.30
C GLN A 161 19.48 -7.90 11.30
N GLY A 162 19.95 -7.96 12.56
CA GLY A 162 19.61 -7.00 13.59
C GLY A 162 18.11 -6.91 13.89
N ASP A 163 17.54 -5.73 13.66
CA ASP A 163 16.13 -5.43 13.95
C ASP A 163 15.15 -6.07 12.96
N GLU A 164 15.59 -6.41 11.74
CA GLU A 164 14.73 -7.12 10.78
C GLU A 164 14.33 -8.52 11.29
N ALA A 165 15.29 -9.24 11.87
CA ALA A 165 15.04 -10.57 12.43
C ALA A 165 14.11 -10.52 13.65
N ASP A 166 14.24 -9.50 14.51
CA ASP A 166 13.34 -9.30 15.65
C ASP A 166 11.90 -9.00 15.19
N ILE A 167 11.73 -8.13 14.18
CA ILE A 167 10.42 -7.83 13.59
C ILE A 167 9.81 -9.09 12.96
N LEU A 168 10.61 -9.89 12.25
CA LEU A 168 10.17 -11.14 11.64
C LEU A 168 9.68 -12.16 12.68
N LEU A 169 10.46 -12.40 13.73
CA LEU A 169 10.09 -13.33 14.80
C LEU A 169 8.80 -12.92 15.50
N ARG A 170 8.60 -11.61 15.73
CA ARG A 170 7.35 -11.06 16.28
C ARG A 170 6.17 -11.19 15.32
N ALA A 171 6.39 -11.01 14.03
CA ALA A 171 5.36 -11.19 13.03
C ALA A 171 4.92 -12.67 12.94
N VAL A 172 5.86 -13.61 13.08
CA VAL A 172 5.57 -15.04 13.14
C VAL A 172 4.84 -15.41 14.44
N SER A 173 5.25 -14.89 15.59
CA SER A 173 4.59 -15.19 16.87
C SER A 173 3.12 -14.74 16.91
N LEU A 174 2.77 -13.69 16.17
CA LEU A 174 1.38 -13.25 15.99
C LEU A 174 0.49 -14.25 15.22
N VAL A 175 1.07 -15.04 14.31
CA VAL A 175 0.34 -16.14 13.65
C VAL A 175 -0.09 -17.18 14.69
N TYR A 176 0.72 -17.39 15.73
CA TYR A 176 0.44 -18.28 16.85
C TYR A 176 -0.41 -17.63 17.97
N GLY A 177 -0.91 -16.40 17.76
CA GLY A 177 -1.76 -15.70 18.72
C GLY A 177 -1.02 -15.09 19.91
N GLN A 178 0.30 -14.95 19.84
CA GLN A 178 1.11 -14.34 20.91
C GLN A 178 1.11 -12.80 20.79
N VAL A 179 0.10 -12.16 21.37
CA VAL A 179 -0.11 -10.70 21.29
C VAL A 179 0.97 -9.91 22.03
N ASP A 180 1.63 -10.51 23.04
CA ASP A 180 2.69 -9.88 23.83
C ASP A 180 3.90 -9.43 22.98
N ALA A 181 4.08 -10.05 21.80
CA ALA A 181 5.09 -9.67 20.83
C ALA A 181 4.91 -8.24 20.29
N LEU A 182 3.67 -7.72 20.25
CA LEU A 182 3.36 -6.34 19.87
C LEU A 182 3.65 -5.36 21.01
N LEU A 183 3.35 -5.76 22.25
CA LEU A 183 3.44 -4.88 23.42
C LEU A 183 4.87 -4.68 23.91
N THR A 184 5.77 -5.62 23.60
CA THR A 184 7.17 -5.59 24.02
C THR A 184 8.09 -4.88 23.03
N HIS A 185 7.59 -4.44 21.87
CA HIS A 185 8.39 -3.77 20.86
C HIS A 185 8.39 -2.24 21.05
N SER A 186 9.57 -1.61 20.98
CA SER A 186 9.72 -0.17 21.24
C SER A 186 9.33 0.72 20.05
N LYS A 187 9.15 0.16 18.84
CA LYS A 187 8.64 0.87 17.66
C LYS A 187 7.14 0.63 17.50
N GLY A 188 6.48 1.44 16.66
CA GLY A 188 5.06 1.26 16.37
C GLY A 188 4.76 -0.12 15.77
N PRO A 189 3.56 -0.68 16.04
CA PRO A 189 3.21 -2.05 15.63
C PRO A 189 3.01 -2.23 14.12
N GLY A 190 2.99 -1.12 13.36
CA GLY A 190 2.70 -1.14 11.92
C GLY A 190 3.63 -2.03 11.11
N GLU A 191 4.94 -2.02 11.40
CA GLU A 191 5.93 -2.86 10.70
C GLU A 191 5.65 -4.35 10.93
N ILE A 192 5.43 -4.74 12.19
CA ILE A 192 5.14 -6.13 12.58
C ILE A 192 3.82 -6.60 11.98
N LEU A 193 2.77 -5.77 12.01
CA LEU A 193 1.45 -6.11 11.51
C LEU A 193 1.42 -6.22 9.98
N LEU A 194 2.09 -5.31 9.27
CA LEU A 194 2.19 -5.40 7.81
C LEU A 194 2.95 -6.64 7.37
N LEU A 195 4.07 -6.95 8.05
CA LEU A 195 4.84 -8.16 7.79
C LEU A 195 4.03 -9.42 8.08
N ASN A 196 3.33 -9.45 9.22
CA ASN A 196 2.44 -10.55 9.58
C ASN A 196 1.29 -10.69 8.57
N ALA A 197 0.72 -9.60 8.07
CA ALA A 197 -0.36 -9.67 7.09
C ALA A 197 0.10 -10.31 5.78
N ILE A 198 1.24 -9.87 5.23
CA ILE A 198 1.73 -10.45 3.98
C ILE A 198 2.23 -11.89 4.17
N GLY A 199 2.96 -12.17 5.26
CA GLY A 199 3.44 -13.51 5.56
C GLY A 199 2.32 -14.48 5.93
N GLY A 200 1.29 -14.00 6.62
CA GLY A 200 0.09 -14.74 6.96
C GLY A 200 -0.77 -15.06 5.74
N LEU A 201 -0.92 -14.13 4.79
CA LEU A 201 -1.64 -14.36 3.54
C LEU A 201 -0.90 -15.30 2.58
N THR A 202 0.42 -15.22 2.52
CA THR A 202 1.25 -16.07 1.62
C THR A 202 1.67 -17.39 2.26
N GLY A 203 1.56 -17.51 3.59
CA GLY A 203 2.08 -18.64 4.35
C GLY A 203 3.60 -18.73 4.35
N ARG A 204 4.33 -17.66 3.99
CA ARG A 204 5.79 -17.63 3.88
C ARG A 204 6.38 -16.40 4.53
N PHE A 205 7.58 -16.56 5.07
CA PHE A 205 8.35 -15.51 5.74
C PHE A 205 9.78 -15.47 5.17
N ASP A 206 9.89 -15.49 3.84
CA ASP A 206 11.15 -15.28 3.12
C ASP A 206 11.48 -13.79 2.97
N GLU A 207 12.74 -13.49 2.66
CA GLU A 207 13.31 -12.14 2.61
C GLU A 207 12.54 -11.26 1.62
N GLN A 208 12.08 -11.89 0.53
CA GLN A 208 11.28 -11.23 -0.50
C GLN A 208 9.94 -10.76 0.05
N THR A 209 9.19 -11.68 0.66
CA THR A 209 7.86 -11.40 1.23
C THR A 209 7.96 -10.34 2.30
N ALA A 210 9.04 -10.38 3.10
CA ALA A 210 9.23 -9.45 4.20
C ALA A 210 9.56 -8.02 3.76
N ARG A 211 10.44 -7.85 2.77
CA ARG A 211 10.95 -6.53 2.37
C ARG A 211 10.13 -5.86 1.26
N LEU A 212 9.45 -6.65 0.41
CA LEU A 212 8.71 -6.14 -0.75
C LEU A 212 7.63 -5.09 -0.42
N PRO A 213 6.78 -5.22 0.62
CA PRO A 213 5.80 -4.17 0.94
C PRO A 213 6.48 -2.84 1.30
N PHE A 214 7.61 -2.87 2.01
CA PHE A 214 8.35 -1.66 2.37
C PHE A 214 9.07 -1.05 1.16
N ALA A 215 9.63 -1.87 0.28
CA ALA A 215 10.23 -1.42 -0.98
C ALA A 215 9.20 -0.75 -1.89
N LEU A 216 7.98 -1.29 -1.96
CA LEU A 216 6.86 -0.69 -2.71
C LEU A 216 6.41 0.62 -2.07
N ALA A 217 6.27 0.67 -0.74
CA ALA A 217 5.94 1.91 -0.03
C ALA A 217 6.99 3.02 -0.29
N GLY A 218 8.28 2.68 -0.23
CA GLY A 218 9.37 3.61 -0.54
C GLY A 218 9.34 4.08 -2.00
N THR A 219 9.04 3.19 -2.94
CA THR A 219 8.89 3.54 -4.37
C THR A 219 7.73 4.51 -4.59
N VAL A 220 6.58 4.26 -3.96
CA VAL A 220 5.41 5.14 -4.05
C VAL A 220 5.67 6.50 -3.39
N SER A 221 6.42 6.52 -2.29
CA SER A 221 6.82 7.76 -1.62
C SER A 221 7.62 8.70 -2.55
N ALA A 222 8.50 8.15 -3.40
CA ALA A 222 9.20 8.94 -4.42
C ALA A 222 8.21 9.58 -5.41
N GLY A 223 7.22 8.83 -5.89
CA GLY A 223 6.15 9.35 -6.74
C GLY A 223 5.29 10.42 -6.04
N PHE A 224 5.00 10.22 -4.75
CA PHE A 224 4.25 11.19 -3.95
C PHE A 224 5.02 12.51 -3.82
N MET A 225 6.35 12.47 -3.64
CA MET A 225 7.17 13.69 -3.64
C MET A 225 7.19 14.41 -4.98
N VAL A 226 7.13 13.69 -6.11
CA VAL A 226 6.95 14.33 -7.42
C VAL A 226 5.66 15.13 -7.46
N LEU A 227 4.55 14.51 -7.06
CA LEU A 227 3.24 15.15 -7.07
C LEU A 227 3.18 16.34 -6.11
N LEU A 228 3.70 16.18 -4.89
CA LEU A 228 3.71 17.22 -3.88
C LEU A 228 4.55 18.42 -4.33
N GLY A 229 5.77 18.18 -4.82
CA GLY A 229 6.65 19.25 -5.31
C GLY A 229 6.08 19.97 -6.53
N GLN A 230 5.37 19.25 -7.42
CA GLN A 230 4.66 19.87 -8.54
C GLN A 230 3.51 20.76 -8.06
N ARG A 231 2.73 20.30 -7.07
CA ARG A 231 1.57 21.03 -6.55
C ARG A 231 1.96 22.27 -5.74
N LEU A 232 3.05 22.19 -4.98
CA LEU A 232 3.52 23.30 -4.14
C LEU A 232 4.36 24.33 -4.90
N PHE A 233 5.15 23.89 -5.88
CA PHE A 233 6.07 24.75 -6.61
C PHE A 233 5.83 24.66 -8.12
N ASN A 234 6.56 23.77 -8.80
CA ASN A 234 6.45 23.58 -10.23
C ASN A 234 6.89 22.16 -10.61
N ARG A 235 6.65 21.79 -11.87
CA ARG A 235 6.95 20.46 -12.39
C ARG A 235 8.42 20.05 -12.21
N TRP A 236 9.37 20.96 -12.44
CA TRP A 236 10.79 20.66 -12.37
C TRP A 236 11.24 20.38 -10.93
N VAL A 237 10.74 21.17 -9.98
CA VAL A 237 11.00 20.96 -8.54
C VAL A 237 10.44 19.62 -8.09
N GLY A 238 9.22 19.25 -8.51
CA GLY A 238 8.65 17.94 -8.23
C GLY A 238 9.52 16.80 -8.78
N LEU A 239 9.92 16.88 -10.05
CA LEU A 239 10.78 15.85 -10.65
C LEU A 239 12.15 15.75 -9.96
N ALA A 240 12.78 16.88 -9.64
CA ALA A 240 14.05 16.89 -8.91
C ALA A 240 13.89 16.27 -7.51
N ALA A 241 12.83 16.62 -6.77
CA ALA A 241 12.55 16.05 -5.46
C ALA A 241 12.34 14.53 -5.52
N GLY A 242 11.52 14.06 -6.47
CA GLY A 242 11.30 12.62 -6.64
C GLY A 242 12.54 11.85 -7.08
N LEU A 243 13.38 12.43 -7.95
CA LEU A 243 14.65 11.83 -8.36
C LEU A 243 15.64 11.76 -7.19
N LEU A 244 15.74 12.81 -6.39
CA LEU A 244 16.56 12.81 -5.18
C LEU A 244 16.08 11.71 -4.22
N VAL A 245 14.78 11.59 -3.97
CA VAL A 245 14.22 10.51 -3.14
C VAL A 245 14.39 9.12 -3.78
N ALA A 246 14.42 9.03 -5.11
CA ALA A 246 14.65 7.77 -5.80
C ALA A 246 16.10 7.28 -5.67
N ILE A 247 17.06 8.21 -5.63
CA ILE A 247 18.50 7.93 -5.51
C ILE A 247 18.95 7.85 -4.05
N ASP A 248 18.29 8.56 -3.14
CA ASP A 248 18.71 8.66 -1.74
C ASP A 248 18.80 7.28 -1.08
N GLY A 249 20.05 6.94 -0.76
CA GLY A 249 20.45 5.70 -0.10
C GLY A 249 19.97 5.61 1.34
N VAL A 250 19.64 6.72 2.00
CA VAL A 250 19.13 6.71 3.39
C VAL A 250 17.72 6.14 3.45
N LEU A 251 16.95 6.26 2.37
CA LEU A 251 15.68 5.54 2.20
C LEU A 251 15.88 4.12 1.63
N PHE A 252 17.09 3.80 1.18
CA PHE A 252 17.49 2.50 0.60
C PHE A 252 18.04 1.55 1.66
N LEU A 253 18.78 2.08 2.65
CA LEU A 253 19.13 1.37 3.86
C LEU A 253 18.00 1.56 4.88
N MET A 254 17.15 0.53 5.03
CA MET A 254 16.59 0.26 6.35
C MET A 254 17.75 0.34 7.36
N PRO A 255 17.62 1.11 8.45
CA PRO A 255 18.73 1.40 9.32
C PRO A 255 19.13 0.12 10.05
N ALA A 256 20.03 -0.66 9.43
CA ALA A 256 20.98 -1.48 10.15
C ALA A 256 21.78 -0.50 11.01
N ARG A 257 21.23 -0.08 12.15
CA ARG A 257 22.01 0.56 13.19
C ARG A 257 23.02 -0.51 13.58
N PRO A 258 24.33 -0.33 13.33
CA PRO A 258 25.29 -1.10 14.10
C PRO A 258 24.96 -0.78 15.56
N SER A 259 24.64 -1.81 16.33
CA SER A 259 24.52 -1.69 17.76
C SER A 259 25.87 -1.23 18.28
N ILE A 260 26.04 0.08 18.44
CA ILE A 260 27.12 0.70 19.21
C ILE A 260 26.81 0.39 20.69
N LYS A 261 26.92 -0.90 21.04
CA LYS A 261 26.94 -1.42 22.42
C LYS A 261 28.18 -2.30 22.67
N ALA A 262 29.08 -2.43 21.68
CA ALA A 262 30.31 -3.21 21.83
C ALA A 262 31.54 -2.41 22.32
N TRP A 263 31.41 -1.12 22.66
CA TRP A 263 32.56 -0.27 23.00
C TRP A 263 32.60 0.29 24.44
N CYS A 264 31.72 -0.13 25.35
CA CYS A 264 31.74 0.34 26.75
C CYS A 264 32.03 -0.74 27.81
N CYS A 265 32.59 -1.88 27.42
CA CYS A 265 33.16 -2.84 28.38
C CYS A 265 34.60 -3.21 27.96
N TYR A 266 35.51 -2.27 28.19
CA TYR A 266 36.93 -2.52 28.45
C TYR A 266 37.36 -1.56 29.56
#